data_AF-A0A939A1G8-F1
#
_entry.id   AF-A0A939A1G8-F1
#
_cell.length_a   1.000
_cell.length_b   1.000
_cell.length_c   1.000
_cell.angle_alpha   90.00
_cell.angle_beta   90.00
_cell.angle_gamma   90.00
#
_symmetry.space_group_name_H-M   'P 1'
#
loop_
_entity.id
_entity.type
_entity.pdbx_description
1 polymer ?
#
loop_
_entity_poly.entity_id
_entity_poly.type
_entity_poly.pdbx_seq_one_letter_code
_entity_poly.pdbx_strand_id
1 'polypeptide(L)'
;MRRADRRDSNHDNNVNNPRSRQKEPPSPRELQQLLMTVRAQRDEAQQRAKENEEAASQLVHVQQEIQTYQIEANELKERVAQNYRFYIDEQENHQKTLYLYNEEKAKISQLVNVHQREIQTCQLEANELKEQVTQNYRFYIDEQQSHQQTLCLYNEEKARATELFTKYEAVNSEREMYLTLYNETKAELKHERRSKASIKGWETRRKAENEKLKREIAQMVVLLRDSLASKDEAVNSLYLVAERMDRIQSLVDSVEEETTNNPMGLVQKFKRIWLAIKDILSE
;
A
#
# COMPACT_ATOMS: atom_id res chain seq x y z
N MET A 1 148.43 -48.36 -4.48
CA MET A 1 149.63 -47.80 -3.82
C MET A 1 150.55 -48.91 -3.36
N ARG A 2 151.82 -48.82 -3.82
CA ARG A 2 153.10 -49.10 -3.10
C ARG A 2 153.20 -50.44 -2.34
N ARG A 3 153.80 -51.54 -2.85
CA ARG A 3 155.15 -51.82 -3.43
C ARG A 3 156.38 -51.57 -2.53
N ALA A 4 156.23 -51.17 -1.25
CA ALA A 4 157.38 -50.88 -0.37
C ALA A 4 157.61 -51.86 0.81
N ASP A 5 156.67 -52.77 1.13
CA ASP A 5 156.83 -53.68 2.28
C ASP A 5 157.08 -55.15 1.86
N ARG A 6 157.88 -55.37 0.82
CA ARG A 6 158.37 -56.71 0.46
C ARG A 6 159.62 -57.04 1.28
N ARG A 7 159.45 -57.57 2.48
CA ARG A 7 160.51 -58.28 3.22
C ARG A 7 160.51 -59.76 2.80
N ASP A 8 161.45 -60.07 1.92
CA ASP A 8 161.99 -61.39 1.58
C ASP A 8 161.11 -62.36 0.75
N SER A 9 161.79 -63.11 -0.13
CA SER A 9 161.22 -63.98 -1.18
C SER A 9 160.56 -65.28 -0.65
N ASN A 10 160.00 -65.25 0.55
CA ASN A 10 159.37 -66.42 1.19
C ASN A 10 158.02 -66.08 1.88
N HIS A 11 157.41 -64.92 1.56
CA HIS A 11 156.18 -64.46 2.19
C HIS A 11 154.90 -65.16 1.67
N ASP A 12 154.85 -65.55 0.40
CA ASP A 12 153.66 -66.19 -0.19
C ASP A 12 153.40 -67.62 0.33
N ASN A 13 154.41 -68.28 0.93
CA ASN A 13 154.24 -69.61 1.51
C ASN A 13 153.57 -69.61 2.90
N ASN A 14 153.47 -68.46 3.58
CA ASN A 14 152.96 -68.39 4.96
C ASN A 14 151.47 -68.02 5.05
N VAL A 15 150.87 -67.54 3.96
CA VAL A 15 149.45 -67.14 3.90
C VAL A 15 148.55 -68.29 3.41
N ASN A 16 149.05 -69.15 2.51
CA ASN A 16 148.27 -70.27 1.94
C ASN A 16 148.40 -71.60 2.70
N ASN A 17 149.39 -71.74 3.59
CA ASN A 17 149.54 -72.88 4.50
C ASN A 17 150.01 -72.37 5.88
N PRO A 18 149.10 -71.92 6.76
CA PRO A 18 149.50 -71.60 8.13
C PRO A 18 149.99 -72.89 8.77
N ARG A 19 151.31 -73.00 8.97
CA ARG A 19 151.90 -74.05 9.81
C ARG A 19 151.18 -73.99 11.15
N SER A 20 150.36 -75.00 11.41
CA SER A 20 149.70 -75.20 12.69
C SER A 20 150.80 -75.33 13.74
N ARG A 21 151.17 -74.21 14.36
CA ARG A 21 151.69 -74.24 15.72
C ARG A 21 150.57 -74.88 16.54
N GLN A 22 150.69 -76.19 16.75
CA GLN A 22 149.92 -76.89 17.75
C GLN A 22 149.99 -76.03 19.01
N LYS A 23 148.84 -75.45 19.39
CA LYS A 23 148.70 -74.85 20.72
C LYS A 23 149.08 -75.97 21.68
N GLU A 24 150.18 -75.78 22.40
CA GLU A 24 150.53 -76.63 23.53
C GLU A 24 149.29 -76.77 24.42
N PRO A 25 149.02 -77.97 24.97
CA PRO A 25 147.86 -78.15 25.82
C PRO A 25 147.96 -77.13 26.95
N PRO A 26 146.97 -76.24 27.12
CA PRO A 26 146.97 -75.24 28.18
C PRO A 26 147.27 -75.92 29.52
N SER A 27 148.13 -75.30 30.34
CA SER A 27 148.45 -75.89 31.64
C SER A 27 147.15 -76.05 32.46
N PRO A 28 147.02 -77.04 33.36
CA PRO A 28 145.78 -77.31 34.08
C PRO A 28 145.17 -76.08 34.77
N ARG A 29 146.02 -75.11 35.16
CA ARG A 29 145.63 -73.85 35.80
C ARG A 29 145.05 -72.82 34.84
N GLU A 30 145.56 -72.75 33.61
CA GLU A 30 145.03 -71.90 32.54
C GLU A 30 143.72 -72.46 31.99
N LEU A 31 143.60 -73.78 31.87
CA LEU A 31 142.33 -74.46 31.57
C LEU A 31 141.25 -74.13 32.60
N GLN A 32 141.63 -74.07 33.87
CA GLN A 32 140.71 -73.74 34.96
C GLN A 32 140.28 -72.27 34.92
N GLN A 33 141.19 -71.33 34.64
CA GLN A 33 140.84 -69.92 34.41
C GLN A 33 139.96 -69.75 33.18
N LEU A 34 140.27 -70.44 32.08
CA LEU A 34 139.46 -70.40 30.85
C LEU A 34 138.07 -71.01 31.10
N LEU A 35 137.97 -72.08 31.87
CA LEU A 35 136.69 -72.66 32.29
C LEU A 35 135.90 -71.71 33.19
N MET A 36 136.55 -70.98 34.08
CA MET A 36 135.89 -69.96 34.92
C MET A 36 135.39 -68.78 34.09
N THR A 37 136.19 -68.27 33.16
CA THR A 37 135.77 -67.17 32.28
C THR A 37 134.71 -67.62 31.28
N VAL A 38 134.80 -68.83 30.72
CA VAL A 38 133.76 -69.41 29.86
C VAL A 38 132.47 -69.66 30.64
N ARG A 39 132.54 -70.10 31.90
CA ARG A 39 131.35 -70.24 32.77
C ARG A 39 130.75 -68.88 33.11
N ALA A 40 131.55 -67.87 33.46
CA ALA A 40 131.08 -66.51 33.71
C ALA A 40 130.45 -65.90 32.45
N GLN A 41 131.07 -66.07 31.27
CA GLN A 41 130.52 -65.62 29.99
C GLN A 41 129.24 -66.37 29.62
N ARG A 42 129.16 -67.68 29.91
CA ARG A 42 127.93 -68.47 29.73
C ARG A 42 126.83 -67.98 30.67
N ASP A 43 127.14 -67.76 31.93
CA ASP A 43 126.16 -67.33 32.94
C ASP A 43 125.69 -65.89 32.66
N GLU A 44 126.58 -64.99 32.24
CA GLU A 44 126.23 -63.67 31.72
C GLU A 44 125.41 -63.75 30.43
N ALA A 45 125.76 -64.64 29.49
CA ALA A 45 125.00 -64.82 28.26
C ALA A 45 123.61 -65.42 28.55
N GLN A 46 123.50 -66.31 29.53
CA GLN A 46 122.24 -66.90 29.97
C GLN A 46 121.37 -65.85 30.71
N GLN A 47 121.98 -64.99 31.52
CA GLN A 47 121.28 -63.88 32.16
C GLN A 47 120.82 -62.84 31.14
N ARG A 48 121.68 -62.45 30.18
CA ARG A 48 121.30 -61.56 29.06
C ARG A 48 120.24 -62.19 28.15
N ALA A 49 120.24 -63.50 27.96
CA ALA A 49 119.20 -64.20 27.21
C ALA A 49 117.85 -64.12 27.93
N LYS A 50 117.81 -64.31 29.26
CA LYS A 50 116.60 -64.13 30.07
C LYS A 50 116.11 -62.69 30.07
N GLU A 51 117.01 -61.72 30.27
CA GLU A 51 116.66 -60.29 30.22
C GLU A 51 116.15 -59.88 28.83
N ASN A 52 116.73 -60.41 27.75
CA ASN A 52 116.22 -60.19 26.40
C ASN A 52 114.87 -60.88 26.16
N GLU A 53 114.63 -62.06 26.73
CA GLU A 53 113.36 -62.78 26.65
C GLU A 53 112.24 -62.04 27.42
N GLU A 54 112.56 -61.50 28.60
CA GLU A 54 111.69 -60.62 29.39
C GLU A 54 111.42 -59.30 28.66
N ALA A 55 112.46 -58.65 28.12
CA ALA A 55 112.32 -57.42 27.34
C ALA A 55 111.50 -57.64 26.05
N ALA A 56 111.70 -58.77 25.35
CA ALA A 56 110.89 -59.14 24.19
C ALA A 56 109.42 -59.37 24.57
N SER A 57 109.16 -60.00 25.72
CA SER A 57 107.80 -60.20 26.24
C SER A 57 107.12 -58.87 26.58
N GLN A 58 107.84 -57.94 27.23
CA GLN A 58 107.35 -56.59 27.49
C GLN A 58 107.09 -55.81 26.19
N LEU A 59 107.95 -55.96 25.19
CA LEU A 59 107.80 -55.28 23.91
C LEU A 59 106.58 -55.81 23.15
N VAL A 60 106.33 -57.12 23.18
CA VAL A 60 105.08 -57.71 22.66
C VAL A 60 103.85 -57.18 23.39
N HIS A 61 103.89 -57.07 24.73
CA HIS A 61 102.79 -56.51 25.51
C HIS A 61 102.50 -55.06 25.12
N VAL A 62 103.52 -54.20 25.06
CA VAL A 62 103.39 -52.79 24.63
C VAL A 62 102.85 -52.71 23.19
N GLN A 63 103.29 -53.61 22.31
CA GLN A 63 102.80 -53.65 20.93
C GLN A 63 101.31 -54.02 20.86
N GLN A 64 100.86 -54.96 21.71
CA GLN A 64 99.44 -55.30 21.84
C GLN A 64 98.64 -54.10 22.37
N GLU A 65 99.10 -53.43 23.43
CA GLU A 65 98.44 -52.23 23.95
C GLU A 65 98.32 -51.13 22.90
N ILE A 66 99.37 -50.87 22.13
CA ILE A 66 99.35 -49.90 21.02
C ILE A 66 98.29 -50.28 19.99
N GLN A 67 98.18 -51.56 19.63
CA GLN A 67 97.14 -52.03 18.71
C GLN A 67 95.74 -51.85 19.31
N THR A 68 95.55 -52.15 20.60
CA THR A 68 94.27 -51.95 21.29
C THR A 68 93.88 -50.47 21.29
N TYR A 69 94.78 -49.57 21.67
CA TYR A 69 94.50 -48.13 21.65
C TYR A 69 94.24 -47.59 20.25
N GLN A 70 94.89 -48.14 19.21
CA GLN A 70 94.57 -47.77 17.83
C GLN A 70 93.15 -48.16 17.44
N ILE A 71 92.69 -49.36 17.84
CA ILE A 71 91.31 -49.80 17.58
C ILE A 71 90.34 -48.89 18.33
N GLU A 72 90.56 -48.65 19.62
CA GLU A 72 89.70 -47.76 20.42
C GLU A 72 89.65 -46.33 19.87
N ALA A 73 90.79 -45.78 19.44
CA ALA A 73 90.86 -44.46 18.82
C ALA A 73 90.06 -44.40 17.51
N ASN A 74 90.09 -45.46 16.70
CA ASN A 74 89.31 -45.56 15.47
C ASN A 74 87.80 -45.66 15.79
N GLU A 75 87.40 -46.48 16.75
CA GLU A 75 86.01 -46.58 17.19
C GLU A 75 85.49 -45.24 17.73
N LEU A 76 86.28 -44.55 18.55
CA LEU A 76 85.93 -43.22 19.05
C LEU A 76 85.78 -42.22 17.90
N LYS A 77 86.67 -42.26 16.91
CA LYS A 77 86.60 -41.40 15.73
C LYS A 77 85.33 -41.65 14.92
N GLU A 78 84.93 -42.91 14.75
CA GLU A 78 83.68 -43.27 14.08
C GLU A 78 82.46 -42.79 14.87
N ARG A 79 82.43 -43.00 16.19
CA ARG A 79 81.34 -42.52 17.07
C ARG A 79 81.21 -41.00 17.03
N VAL A 80 82.34 -40.28 17.06
CA VAL A 80 82.34 -38.82 16.96
C VAL A 80 81.81 -38.37 15.59
N ALA A 81 82.21 -39.02 14.50
CA ALA A 81 81.71 -38.71 13.17
C ALA A 81 80.20 -38.98 13.03
N GLN A 82 79.71 -40.07 13.62
CA GLN A 82 78.28 -40.41 13.64
C GLN A 82 77.49 -39.40 14.47
N ASN A 83 77.96 -39.07 15.68
CA ASN A 83 77.32 -38.07 16.54
C ASN A 83 77.28 -36.69 15.87
N TYR A 84 78.36 -36.31 15.18
CA TYR A 84 78.41 -35.05 14.45
C TYR A 84 77.40 -35.04 13.29
N ARG A 85 77.29 -36.13 12.52
CA ARG A 85 76.25 -36.26 11.49
C ARG A 85 74.85 -36.16 12.07
N PHE A 86 74.58 -36.89 13.16
CA PHE A 86 73.29 -36.85 13.84
C PHE A 86 72.93 -35.42 14.27
N TYR A 87 73.88 -34.69 14.84
CA TYR A 87 73.69 -33.30 15.24
C TYR A 87 73.35 -32.38 14.04
N ILE A 88 74.01 -32.56 12.89
CA ILE A 88 73.72 -31.78 11.68
C ILE A 88 72.33 -32.12 11.14
N ASP A 89 71.98 -33.40 11.05
CA ASP A 89 70.66 -33.85 10.59
C ASP A 89 69.53 -33.30 11.49
N GLU A 90 69.76 -33.30 12.81
CA GLU A 90 68.82 -32.75 13.79
C GLU A 90 68.68 -31.21 13.66
N GLN A 91 69.79 -30.49 13.45
CA GLN A 91 69.77 -29.05 13.16
C GLN A 91 68.97 -28.73 11.88
N GLU A 92 69.18 -29.48 10.81
CA GLU A 92 68.42 -29.30 9.57
C GLU A 92 66.92 -29.59 9.78
N ASN A 93 66.60 -30.62 10.56
CA ASN A 93 65.21 -30.96 10.87
C ASN A 93 64.52 -29.86 11.69
N HIS A 94 65.22 -29.27 12.66
CA HIS A 94 64.73 -28.11 13.41
C HIS A 94 64.48 -26.90 12.50
N GLN A 95 65.39 -26.61 11.57
CA GLN A 95 65.20 -25.52 10.61
C GLN A 95 63.98 -25.75 9.70
N LYS A 96 63.80 -26.98 9.20
CA LYS A 96 62.62 -27.38 8.40
C LYS A 96 61.33 -27.20 9.20
N THR A 97 61.32 -27.62 10.46
CA THR A 97 60.15 -27.48 11.34
C THR A 97 59.79 -26.01 11.58
N LEU A 98 60.79 -25.15 11.83
CA LEU A 98 60.58 -23.71 12.00
C LEU A 98 60.04 -23.05 10.73
N TYR A 99 60.53 -23.45 9.56
CA TYR A 99 60.03 -22.96 8.28
C TYR A 99 58.55 -23.30 8.10
N LEU A 100 58.17 -24.57 8.28
CA LEU A 100 56.78 -25.02 8.15
C LEU A 100 55.86 -24.32 9.15
N TYR A 101 56.30 -24.18 10.40
CA TYR A 101 55.55 -23.45 11.42
C TYR A 101 55.28 -21.99 11.02
N ASN A 102 56.29 -21.29 10.49
CA ASN A 102 56.13 -19.91 10.05
C ASN A 102 55.22 -19.80 8.82
N GLU A 103 55.28 -20.76 7.90
CA GLU A 103 54.40 -20.83 6.75
C GLU A 103 52.93 -21.02 7.19
N GLU A 104 52.66 -21.97 8.09
CA GLU A 104 51.32 -22.20 8.64
C GLU A 104 50.82 -20.99 9.43
N LYS A 105 51.68 -20.36 10.22
CA LYS A 105 51.35 -19.12 10.92
C LYS A 105 50.96 -17.99 9.96
N ALA A 106 51.63 -17.88 8.81
CA ALA A 106 51.27 -16.91 7.78
C ALA A 106 49.93 -17.23 7.13
N LYS A 107 49.65 -18.50 6.82
CA LYS A 107 48.35 -18.95 6.29
C LYS A 107 47.21 -18.66 7.25
N ILE A 108 47.38 -18.99 8.53
CA ILE A 108 46.38 -18.69 9.58
C ILE A 108 46.15 -17.18 9.67
N SER A 109 47.21 -16.37 9.64
CA SER A 109 47.08 -14.91 9.70
C SER A 109 46.31 -14.36 8.50
N GLN A 110 46.53 -14.90 7.30
CA GLN A 110 45.75 -14.54 6.11
C GLN A 110 44.28 -14.94 6.24
N LEU A 111 44.01 -16.16 6.71
CA LEU A 111 42.65 -16.65 6.91
C LEU A 111 41.87 -15.80 7.91
N VAL A 112 42.50 -15.44 9.04
CA VAL A 112 41.89 -14.53 10.03
C VAL A 112 41.56 -13.18 9.41
N ASN A 113 42.44 -12.63 8.58
CA ASN A 113 42.18 -11.36 7.89
C ASN A 113 41.03 -11.46 6.89
N VAL A 114 40.89 -12.58 6.18
CA VAL A 114 39.77 -12.82 5.25
C VAL A 114 38.46 -12.89 6.02
N HIS A 115 38.38 -13.72 7.06
CA HIS A 115 37.17 -13.82 7.88
C HIS A 115 36.82 -12.51 8.58
N GLN A 116 37.81 -11.73 9.02
CA GLN A 116 37.57 -10.41 9.61
C GLN A 116 36.90 -9.46 8.62
N ARG A 117 37.28 -9.51 7.33
CA ARG A 117 36.63 -8.71 6.27
C ARG A 117 35.22 -9.21 5.99
N GLU A 118 35.03 -10.54 5.90
CA GLU A 118 33.71 -11.13 5.69
C GLU A 118 32.73 -10.73 6.81
N ILE A 119 33.16 -10.79 8.07
CA ILE A 119 32.37 -10.34 9.21
C ILE A 119 31.99 -8.87 9.08
N GLN A 120 32.93 -8.00 8.66
CA GLN A 120 32.64 -6.58 8.45
C GLN A 120 31.63 -6.36 7.33
N THR A 121 31.76 -7.08 6.22
CA THR A 121 30.80 -7.01 5.10
C THR A 121 29.41 -7.44 5.54
N CYS A 122 29.28 -8.60 6.21
CA CYS A 122 27.99 -9.08 6.71
C CYS A 122 27.36 -8.12 7.73
N GLN A 123 28.16 -7.46 8.57
CA GLN A 123 27.66 -6.42 9.49
C GLN A 123 27.11 -5.22 8.75
N LEU A 124 27.75 -4.81 7.66
CA LEU A 124 27.33 -3.68 6.83
C LEU A 124 26.01 -4.00 6.12
N GLU A 125 25.92 -5.17 5.49
CA GLU A 125 24.68 -5.68 4.87
C GLU A 125 23.53 -5.81 5.88
N ALA A 126 23.79 -6.30 7.09
CA ALA A 126 22.78 -6.40 8.14
C ALA A 126 22.25 -5.03 8.57
N ASN A 127 23.12 -4.01 8.62
CA ASN A 127 22.72 -2.64 8.94
C ASN A 127 21.89 -2.02 7.80
N GLU A 128 22.30 -2.21 6.53
CA GLU A 128 21.53 -1.75 5.37
C GLU A 128 20.13 -2.38 5.33
N LEU A 129 20.03 -3.70 5.54
CA LEU A 129 18.74 -4.39 5.62
C LEU A 129 17.88 -3.85 6.76
N LYS A 130 18.47 -3.57 7.92
CA LYS A 130 17.75 -2.98 9.06
C LYS A 130 17.21 -1.60 8.73
N GLU A 131 17.98 -0.76 8.03
CA GLU A 131 17.53 0.55 7.57
C GLU A 131 16.38 0.44 6.56
N GLN A 132 16.52 -0.45 5.57
CA GLN A 132 15.46 -0.72 4.58
C GLN A 132 14.17 -1.20 5.24
N VAL A 133 14.25 -2.13 6.19
CA VAL A 133 13.08 -2.61 6.96
C VAL A 133 12.43 -1.46 7.73
N THR A 134 13.24 -0.60 8.35
CA THR A 134 12.74 0.57 9.10
C THR A 134 12.01 1.56 8.18
N GLN A 135 12.57 1.82 7.00
CA GLN A 135 11.96 2.69 5.99
C GLN A 135 10.66 2.09 5.45
N ASN A 136 10.65 0.81 5.08
CA ASN A 136 9.46 0.12 4.59
C ASN A 136 8.34 0.10 5.63
N TYR A 137 8.67 -0.12 6.90
CA TYR A 137 7.70 -0.06 7.99
C TYR A 137 7.11 1.34 8.13
N ARG A 138 7.94 2.39 8.01
CA ARG A 138 7.45 3.77 8.03
C ARG A 138 6.50 4.06 6.87
N PHE A 139 6.84 3.65 5.64
CA PHE A 139 5.96 3.80 4.48
C PHE A 139 4.60 3.12 4.69
N TYR A 140 4.60 1.91 5.24
CA TYR A 140 3.35 1.20 5.55
C TYR A 140 2.46 1.97 6.53
N ILE A 141 3.06 2.58 7.57
CA ILE A 141 2.33 3.39 8.54
C ILE A 141 1.78 4.66 7.89
N ASP A 142 2.58 5.35 7.07
CA ASP A 142 2.16 6.57 6.37
C ASP A 142 1.02 6.27 5.38
N GLU A 143 1.08 5.15 4.66
CA GLU A 143 0.03 4.68 3.75
C GLU A 143 -1.26 4.32 4.50
N GLN A 144 -1.15 3.63 5.64
CA GLN A 144 -2.29 3.38 6.53
C GLN A 144 -2.98 4.68 6.97
N GLN A 145 -2.20 5.68 7.39
CA GLN A 145 -2.74 6.98 7.79
C GLN A 145 -3.42 7.70 6.62
N SER A 146 -2.82 7.68 5.45
CA SER A 146 -3.39 8.25 4.21
C SER A 146 -4.73 7.60 3.85
N HIS A 147 -4.84 6.26 3.95
CA HIS A 147 -6.10 5.56 3.73
C HIS A 147 -7.16 5.93 4.76
N GLN A 148 -6.80 6.03 6.05
CA GLN A 148 -7.72 6.46 7.10
C GLN A 148 -8.23 7.88 6.84
N GLN A 149 -7.35 8.81 6.45
CA GLN A 149 -7.74 10.18 6.09
C GLN A 149 -8.70 10.21 4.90
N THR A 150 -8.41 9.42 3.86
CA THR A 150 -9.25 9.32 2.66
C THR A 150 -10.65 8.81 3.00
N LEU A 151 -10.76 7.81 3.87
CA LEU A 151 -12.05 7.28 4.34
C LEU A 151 -12.84 8.32 5.13
N CYS A 152 -12.18 9.12 5.98
CA CYS A 152 -12.83 10.22 6.70
C CYS A 152 -13.42 11.24 5.73
N LEU A 153 -12.62 11.73 4.77
CA LEU A 153 -13.08 12.68 3.76
C LEU A 153 -14.24 12.14 2.91
N TYR A 154 -14.17 10.86 2.52
CA TYR A 154 -15.25 10.21 1.79
C TYR A 154 -16.56 10.20 2.60
N ASN A 155 -16.49 9.89 3.90
CA ASN A 155 -17.66 9.88 4.76
C ASN A 155 -18.24 11.29 4.97
N GLU A 156 -17.40 12.30 5.09
CA GLU A 156 -17.82 13.72 5.15
C GLU A 156 -18.55 14.13 3.87
N GLU A 157 -17.99 13.83 2.69
CA GLU A 157 -18.64 14.13 1.41
C GLU A 157 -19.95 13.36 1.22
N LYS A 158 -19.99 12.09 1.68
CA LYS A 158 -21.23 11.30 1.69
C LYS A 158 -22.31 11.93 2.57
N ALA A 159 -21.94 12.46 3.74
CA ALA A 159 -22.87 13.18 4.61
C ALA A 159 -23.36 14.47 3.95
N ARG A 160 -22.46 15.28 3.37
CA ARG A 160 -22.81 16.50 2.61
C ARG A 160 -23.76 16.21 1.45
N ALA A 161 -23.50 15.16 0.68
CA ALA A 161 -24.36 14.74 -0.43
C ALA A 161 -25.76 14.36 0.07
N THR A 162 -25.84 13.65 1.20
CA THR A 162 -27.12 13.30 1.82
C THR A 162 -27.89 14.54 2.26
N GLU A 163 -27.23 15.50 2.91
CA GLU A 163 -27.85 16.78 3.30
C GLU A 163 -28.36 17.56 2.08
N LEU A 164 -27.56 17.65 1.02
CA LEU A 164 -27.95 18.34 -0.21
C LEU A 164 -29.16 17.68 -0.86
N PHE A 165 -29.19 16.34 -0.88
CA PHE A 165 -30.33 15.58 -1.37
C PHE A 165 -31.61 15.88 -0.58
N THR A 166 -31.55 15.87 0.76
CA THR A 166 -32.72 16.20 1.59
C THR A 166 -33.23 17.63 1.36
N LYS A 167 -32.31 18.60 1.18
CA LYS A 167 -32.68 19.99 0.85
C LYS A 167 -33.33 20.09 -0.52
N TYR A 168 -32.82 19.35 -1.50
CA TYR A 168 -33.40 19.30 -2.83
C TYR A 168 -34.82 18.72 -2.82
N GLU A 169 -35.04 17.61 -2.11
CA GLU A 169 -36.38 17.02 -1.96
C GLU A 169 -37.36 17.99 -1.29
N ALA A 170 -36.93 18.67 -0.23
CA ALA A 170 -37.75 19.68 0.45
C ALA A 170 -38.16 20.80 -0.52
N VAL A 171 -37.20 21.40 -1.24
CA VAL A 171 -37.48 22.46 -2.22
C VAL A 171 -38.37 21.96 -3.36
N ASN A 172 -38.17 20.71 -3.81
CA ASN A 172 -39.03 20.14 -4.84
C ASN A 172 -40.47 19.97 -4.35
N SER A 173 -40.66 19.52 -3.10
CA SER A 173 -41.99 19.41 -2.50
C SER A 173 -42.68 20.77 -2.35
N GLU A 174 -41.95 21.82 -1.95
CA GLU A 174 -42.46 23.18 -1.91
C GLU A 174 -42.86 23.68 -3.31
N ARG A 175 -42.03 23.43 -4.32
CA ARG A 175 -42.33 23.77 -5.71
C ARG A 175 -43.62 23.10 -6.19
N GLU A 176 -43.81 21.81 -5.89
CA GLU A 176 -45.03 21.06 -6.25
C GLU A 176 -46.27 21.62 -5.54
N MET A 177 -46.14 22.00 -4.27
CA MET A 177 -47.20 22.70 -3.53
C MET A 177 -47.57 24.03 -4.18
N TYR A 178 -46.59 24.89 -4.50
CA TYR A 178 -46.84 26.17 -5.17
C TYR A 178 -47.49 25.99 -6.54
N LEU A 179 -47.07 24.98 -7.30
CA LEU A 179 -47.65 24.67 -8.60
C LEU A 179 -49.11 24.21 -8.47
N THR A 180 -49.43 23.45 -7.43
CA THR A 180 -50.80 23.04 -7.11
C THR A 180 -51.67 24.25 -6.77
N LEU A 181 -51.22 25.09 -5.84
CA LEU A 181 -51.93 26.32 -5.43
C LEU A 181 -52.15 27.28 -6.61
N TYR A 182 -51.15 27.42 -7.48
CA TYR A 182 -51.29 28.23 -8.69
C TYR A 182 -52.36 27.68 -9.65
N ASN A 183 -52.43 26.37 -9.81
CA ASN A 183 -53.44 25.74 -10.66
C ASN A 183 -54.85 25.85 -10.06
N GLU A 184 -54.99 25.69 -8.74
CA GLU A 184 -56.25 25.87 -8.01
C GLU A 184 -56.76 27.29 -8.14
N THR A 185 -55.95 28.30 -7.81
CA THR A 185 -56.32 29.73 -7.95
C THR A 185 -56.69 30.08 -9.38
N LYS A 186 -55.99 29.54 -10.38
CA LYS A 186 -56.35 29.69 -11.79
C LYS A 186 -57.71 29.07 -12.12
N ALA A 187 -58.04 27.92 -11.54
CA ALA A 187 -59.33 27.25 -11.73
C ALA A 187 -60.48 28.02 -11.04
N GLU A 188 -60.26 28.48 -9.81
CA GLU A 188 -61.20 29.32 -9.06
C GLU A 188 -61.52 30.61 -9.83
N LEU A 189 -60.49 31.31 -10.31
CA LEU A 189 -60.66 32.53 -11.09
C LEU A 189 -61.44 32.28 -12.39
N LYS A 190 -61.23 31.14 -13.04
CA LYS A 190 -62.03 30.71 -14.21
C LYS A 190 -63.49 30.44 -13.82
N HIS A 191 -63.72 29.81 -12.68
CA HIS A 191 -65.05 29.55 -12.14
C HIS A 191 -65.77 30.85 -11.80
N GLU A 192 -65.12 31.78 -11.08
CA GLU A 192 -65.67 33.10 -10.78
C GLU A 192 -66.05 33.87 -12.04
N ARG A 193 -65.18 33.89 -13.06
CA ARG A 193 -65.48 34.56 -14.34
C ARG A 193 -66.73 33.97 -15.00
N ARG A 194 -66.88 32.64 -14.99
CA ARG A 194 -68.09 31.96 -15.51
C ARG A 194 -69.32 32.29 -14.68
N SER A 195 -69.21 32.29 -13.36
CA SER A 195 -70.30 32.64 -12.44
C SER A 195 -70.76 34.10 -12.65
N LYS A 196 -69.83 35.06 -12.69
CA LYS A 196 -70.10 36.47 -12.98
C LYS A 196 -70.79 36.66 -14.35
N ALA A 197 -70.32 35.95 -15.38
CA ALA A 197 -70.96 35.98 -16.70
C ALA A 197 -72.39 35.38 -16.66
N SER A 198 -72.60 34.29 -15.92
CA SER A 198 -73.92 33.67 -15.73
C SER A 198 -74.90 34.61 -15.01
N ILE A 199 -74.47 35.24 -13.91
CA ILE A 199 -75.28 36.23 -13.16
C ILE A 199 -75.65 37.39 -14.08
N LYS A 200 -74.69 37.97 -14.80
CA LYS A 200 -74.95 39.07 -15.74
C LYS A 200 -75.94 38.65 -16.84
N GLY A 201 -75.83 37.42 -17.35
CA GLY A 201 -76.76 36.86 -18.33
C GLY A 201 -78.17 36.66 -17.77
N TRP A 202 -78.29 36.18 -16.53
CA TRP A 202 -79.58 36.08 -15.83
C TRP A 202 -80.19 37.47 -15.60
N GLU A 203 -79.41 38.43 -15.15
CA GLU A 203 -79.87 39.78 -14.87
C GLU A 203 -80.34 40.52 -16.14
N THR A 204 -79.65 40.30 -17.26
CA THR A 204 -80.05 40.81 -18.58
C THR A 204 -81.38 40.19 -19.03
N ARG A 205 -81.55 38.88 -18.89
CA ARG A 205 -82.81 38.17 -19.21
C ARG A 205 -83.96 38.68 -18.35
N ARG A 206 -83.77 38.75 -17.03
CA ARG A 206 -84.76 39.27 -16.08
C ARG A 206 -85.17 40.70 -16.41
N LYS A 207 -84.22 41.58 -16.78
CA LYS A 207 -84.52 42.96 -17.17
C LYS A 207 -85.37 43.02 -18.46
N ALA A 208 -85.02 42.22 -19.47
CA ALA A 208 -85.79 42.16 -20.71
C ALA A 208 -87.21 41.63 -20.49
N GLU A 209 -87.37 40.62 -19.64
CA GLU A 209 -88.66 40.07 -19.24
C GLU A 209 -89.50 41.10 -18.48
N ASN A 210 -88.92 41.80 -17.51
CA ASN A 210 -89.60 42.90 -16.81
C ASN A 210 -90.04 44.02 -17.78
N GLU A 211 -89.22 44.40 -18.76
CA GLU A 211 -89.61 45.39 -19.77
C GLU A 211 -90.70 44.88 -20.71
N LYS A 212 -90.77 43.56 -20.96
CA LYS A 212 -91.88 42.93 -21.68
C LYS A 212 -93.17 42.99 -20.86
N LEU A 213 -93.11 42.57 -19.59
CA LEU A 213 -94.25 42.62 -18.66
C LEU A 213 -94.77 44.04 -18.48
N LYS A 214 -93.90 45.05 -18.35
CA LYS A 214 -94.31 46.47 -18.29
C LYS A 214 -95.08 46.90 -19.54
N ARG A 215 -94.64 46.49 -20.73
CA ARG A 215 -95.34 46.78 -22.00
C ARG A 215 -96.71 46.09 -22.06
N GLU A 216 -96.78 44.83 -21.66
CA GLU A 216 -98.04 44.08 -21.59
C GLU A 216 -99.01 44.71 -20.58
N ILE A 217 -98.53 45.10 -19.39
CA ILE A 217 -99.33 45.83 -18.39
C ILE A 217 -99.81 47.17 -18.96
N ALA A 218 -98.95 47.93 -19.63
CA ALA A 218 -99.35 49.21 -20.24
C ALA A 218 -100.44 49.02 -21.30
N GLN A 219 -100.34 47.98 -22.13
CA GLN A 219 -101.38 47.64 -23.10
C GLN A 219 -102.70 47.24 -22.42
N MET A 220 -102.64 46.41 -21.38
CA MET A 220 -103.83 46.04 -20.59
C MET A 220 -104.49 47.26 -19.93
N VAL A 221 -103.69 48.22 -19.45
CA VAL A 221 -104.22 49.47 -18.88
C VAL A 221 -104.93 50.32 -19.93
N VAL A 222 -104.40 50.41 -21.16
CA VAL A 222 -105.08 51.11 -22.27
C VAL A 222 -106.40 50.42 -22.60
N LEU A 223 -106.39 49.09 -22.78
CA LEU A 223 -107.62 48.33 -23.04
C LEU A 223 -108.67 48.50 -21.92
N LEU A 224 -108.24 48.54 -20.66
CA LEU A 224 -109.14 48.80 -19.53
C LEU A 224 -109.69 50.23 -19.57
N ARG A 225 -108.88 51.24 -19.91
CA ARG A 225 -109.34 52.62 -20.06
C ARG A 225 -110.35 52.75 -21.20
N ASP A 226 -110.07 52.16 -22.35
CA ASP A 226 -110.98 52.18 -23.51
C ASP A 226 -112.29 51.45 -23.19
N SER A 227 -112.21 50.32 -22.48
CA SER A 227 -113.40 49.60 -22.00
C SER A 227 -114.21 50.39 -20.99
N LEU A 228 -113.57 51.14 -20.07
CA LEU A 228 -114.26 52.02 -19.13
C LEU A 228 -114.88 53.22 -19.84
N ALA A 229 -114.18 53.83 -20.80
CA ALA A 229 -114.72 54.93 -21.60
C ALA A 229 -115.93 54.48 -22.43
N SER A 230 -115.84 53.31 -23.08
CA SER A 230 -116.98 52.71 -23.78
C SER A 230 -118.15 52.40 -22.85
N LYS A 231 -117.88 51.95 -21.61
CA LYS A 231 -118.91 51.78 -20.59
C LYS A 231 -119.56 53.13 -20.22
N ASP A 232 -118.76 54.18 -20.02
CA ASP A 232 -119.28 55.52 -19.69
C ASP A 232 -120.09 56.11 -20.86
N GLU A 233 -119.67 55.91 -22.11
CA GLU A 233 -120.44 56.26 -23.32
C GLU A 233 -121.77 55.49 -23.40
N ALA A 234 -121.77 54.18 -23.11
CA ALA A 234 -122.98 53.37 -23.07
C ALA A 234 -123.93 53.83 -21.95
N VAL A 235 -123.40 54.17 -20.77
CA VAL A 235 -124.17 54.72 -19.66
C VAL A 235 -124.77 56.08 -20.02
N ASN A 236 -124.00 56.99 -20.64
CA ASN A 236 -124.49 58.28 -21.11
C ASN A 236 -125.57 58.12 -22.19
N SER A 237 -125.41 57.15 -23.09
CA SER A 237 -126.43 56.83 -24.10
C SER A 237 -127.73 56.36 -23.45
N LEU A 238 -127.65 55.55 -22.39
CA LEU A 238 -128.82 55.13 -21.60
C LEU A 238 -129.47 56.31 -20.87
N TYR A 239 -128.71 57.26 -20.32
CA TYR A 239 -129.27 58.49 -19.75
C TYR A 239 -130.01 59.34 -20.78
N LEU A 240 -129.48 59.45 -22.00
CA LEU A 240 -130.14 60.17 -23.10
C LEU A 240 -131.47 59.50 -23.47
N VAL A 241 -131.51 58.16 -23.52
CA VAL A 241 -132.74 57.39 -23.72
C VAL A 241 -133.72 57.61 -22.56
N ALA A 242 -133.24 57.62 -21.32
CA ALA A 242 -134.08 57.89 -20.17
C ALA A 242 -134.69 59.30 -20.23
N GLU A 243 -133.92 60.32 -20.60
CA GLU A 243 -134.42 61.70 -20.77
C GLU A 243 -135.46 61.79 -21.89
N ARG A 244 -135.27 61.08 -23.00
CA ARG A 244 -136.27 60.97 -24.07
C ARG A 244 -137.54 60.30 -23.58
N MET A 245 -137.42 59.23 -22.80
CA MET A 245 -138.56 58.56 -22.17
C MET A 245 -139.30 59.50 -21.22
N ASP A 246 -138.60 60.28 -20.41
CA ASP A 246 -139.21 61.28 -19.51
C ASP A 246 -139.94 62.39 -20.29
N ARG A 247 -139.36 62.88 -21.41
CA ARG A 247 -140.03 63.86 -22.28
C ARG A 247 -141.29 63.27 -22.90
N ILE A 248 -141.25 62.03 -23.40
CA ILE A 248 -142.43 61.32 -23.91
C ILE A 248 -143.46 61.18 -22.79
N GLN A 249 -143.04 60.80 -21.59
CA GLN A 249 -143.92 60.64 -20.43
C GLN A 249 -144.61 61.97 -20.08
N SER A 250 -143.87 63.09 -20.01
CA SER A 250 -144.44 64.42 -19.75
C SER A 250 -145.45 64.86 -20.82
N LEU A 251 -145.22 64.52 -22.09
CA LEU A 251 -146.16 64.77 -23.18
C LEU A 251 -147.43 63.93 -23.04
N VAL A 252 -147.30 62.68 -22.59
CA VAL A 252 -148.44 61.81 -22.31
C VAL A 252 -149.23 62.33 -21.11
N ASP A 253 -148.56 62.68 -20.01
CA ASP A 253 -149.19 63.20 -18.79
C ASP A 253 -149.93 64.53 -19.07
N SER A 254 -149.42 65.37 -19.99
CA SER A 254 -150.09 66.60 -20.45
C SER A 254 -151.44 66.38 -21.17
N VAL A 255 -151.77 65.14 -21.56
CA VAL A 255 -153.08 64.74 -22.09
C VAL A 255 -154.11 64.57 -20.97
N GLU A 256 -153.67 64.17 -19.77
CA GLU A 256 -154.55 63.88 -18.65
C GLU A 256 -154.98 65.15 -17.87
N GLU A 257 -154.17 66.20 -17.83
CA GLU A 257 -154.42 67.37 -16.97
C GLU A 257 -155.38 68.44 -17.53
N GLU A 258 -155.74 68.44 -18.82
CA GLU A 258 -156.64 69.47 -19.40
C GLU A 258 -157.95 68.90 -19.97
N THR A 259 -159.01 68.93 -19.14
CA THR A 259 -160.39 68.68 -19.56
C THR A 259 -160.92 69.80 -20.44
N THR A 260 -160.80 69.67 -21.77
CA THR A 260 -161.53 70.50 -22.73
C THR A 260 -162.64 69.68 -23.39
N ASN A 261 -163.89 70.05 -23.11
CA ASN A 261 -165.13 69.37 -23.51
C ASN A 261 -165.45 69.47 -25.02
N ASN A 262 -164.44 69.38 -25.91
CA ASN A 262 -164.61 69.43 -27.36
C ASN A 262 -163.87 68.25 -28.04
N PRO A 263 -164.58 67.23 -28.57
CA PRO A 263 -163.97 66.02 -29.12
C PRO A 263 -163.06 66.27 -30.33
N MET A 264 -163.26 67.36 -31.09
CA MET A 264 -162.38 67.72 -32.21
C MET A 264 -161.02 68.28 -31.75
N GLY A 265 -160.97 68.92 -30.57
CA GLY A 265 -159.74 69.47 -29.99
C GLY A 265 -158.81 68.37 -29.47
N LEU A 266 -159.38 67.32 -28.89
CA LEU A 266 -158.65 66.15 -28.39
C LEU A 266 -157.88 65.43 -29.52
N VAL A 267 -158.54 65.20 -30.66
CA VAL A 267 -157.92 64.52 -31.82
C VAL A 267 -156.78 65.34 -32.42
N GLN A 268 -156.89 66.66 -32.47
CA GLN A 268 -155.78 67.52 -32.89
C GLN A 268 -154.63 67.55 -31.88
N LYS A 269 -154.91 67.49 -30.57
CA LYS A 269 -153.89 67.41 -29.51
C LYS A 269 -153.13 66.08 -29.59
N PHE A 270 -153.83 64.95 -29.74
CA PHE A 270 -153.20 63.65 -30.00
C PHE A 270 -152.35 63.66 -31.27
N LYS A 271 -152.80 64.31 -32.35
CA LYS A 271 -152.00 64.42 -33.57
C LYS A 271 -150.72 65.23 -33.35
N ARG A 272 -150.76 66.31 -32.56
CA ARG A 272 -149.56 67.09 -32.20
C ARG A 272 -148.62 66.32 -31.28
N ILE A 273 -149.16 65.64 -30.27
CA ILE A 273 -148.37 64.81 -29.34
C ILE A 273 -147.74 63.63 -30.06
N TRP A 274 -148.47 62.97 -30.96
CA TRP A 274 -147.93 61.90 -31.79
C TRP A 274 -146.81 62.39 -32.71
N LEU A 275 -146.93 63.59 -33.30
CA LEU A 275 -145.84 64.20 -34.07
C LEU A 275 -144.64 64.53 -33.17
N ALA A 276 -144.86 65.07 -31.97
CA ALA A 276 -143.79 65.37 -31.01
C ALA A 276 -143.06 64.11 -30.50
N ILE A 277 -143.79 63.03 -30.21
CA ILE A 277 -143.20 61.72 -29.84
C ILE A 277 -142.40 61.16 -31.02
N LYS A 278 -142.93 61.27 -32.24
CA LYS A 278 -142.22 60.81 -33.44
C LYS A 278 -140.92 61.59 -33.66
N ASP A 279 -140.92 62.89 -33.40
CA ASP A 279 -139.70 63.71 -33.47
C ASP A 279 -138.69 63.29 -32.38
N ILE A 280 -139.12 63.12 -31.12
CA ILE A 280 -138.24 62.67 -30.01
C ILE A 280 -137.64 61.26 -30.26
N LEU A 281 -138.39 60.35 -30.89
CA LEU A 281 -137.89 59.02 -31.26
C LEU A 281 -136.94 59.04 -32.47
N SER A 282 -136.92 60.14 -33.24
CA SER A 282 -136.05 60.31 -34.41
C SER A 282 -134.73 61.01 -34.11
N GLU A 283 -134.64 61.71 -32.98
CA GLU A 283 -133.37 62.14 -32.38
C GLU A 283 -132.50 60.94 -32.04
#